data_AF-D2RKE4-F1
#
_entry.id   AF-D2RKE4-F1
#
_cell.length_a   1.000
_cell.length_b   1.000
_cell.length_c   1.000
_cell.angle_alpha   90.00
_cell.angle_beta   90.00
_cell.angle_gamma   90.00
#
_symmetry.space_group_name_H-M   'P 1'
#
loop_
_entity.id
_entity.type
_entity.pdbx_description
1 polymer ?
#
loop_
_entity_poly.entity_id
_entity_poly.type
_entity_poly.pdbx_seq_one_letter_code
_entity_poly.pdbx_strand_id
1 'polypeptide(L)' 'MITMAKMMYDMYIKPRLGEKGQDMVEYALMLAIIVGIGWLIYQQTNLAGQINNVFNNAGNLMTEAAAKNSKGQ' A
#
# COMPACT_ATOMS: atom_id res chain seq x y z
N MET A 1 35.72 15.52 30.17
CA MET A 1 34.97 16.62 30.81
C MET A 1 34.11 17.29 29.74
N ILE A 2 32.79 17.33 29.90
CA ILE A 2 31.89 18.04 28.98
C ILE A 2 32.02 19.54 29.26
N THR A 3 32.37 20.32 28.23
CA THR A 3 32.55 21.78 28.34
C THR A 3 31.20 22.47 28.45
N MET A 4 31.12 23.58 29.20
CA MET A 4 29.90 24.39 29.35
C MET A 4 29.25 24.78 28.01
N ALA A 5 30.07 24.98 26.97
CA ALA A 5 29.61 25.23 25.61
C ALA A 5 28.80 24.06 25.01
N LYS A 6 29.20 22.81 25.27
CA LYS A 6 28.50 21.62 24.77
C LYS A 6 27.16 21.41 25.48
N MET A 7 27.12 21.70 26.79
CA MET A 7 25.88 21.64 27.57
C MET A 7 24.87 22.69 27.10
N MET A 8 25.32 23.91 26.78
CA MET A 8 24.48 24.97 26.23
C MET A 8 23.96 24.62 24.82
N TYR A 9 24.81 24.07 23.96
CA TYR A 9 24.43 23.64 22.60
C TYR A 9 23.38 22.53 22.61
N ASP A 10 23.60 21.48 23.42
CA ASP A 10 22.66 20.36 23.55
C ASP A 10 21.33 20.79 24.20
N MET A 11 21.33 21.77 25.11
CA MET A 11 20.11 22.24 25.80
C MET A 11 19.26 23.21 24.96
N TYR A 12 19.88 24.12 24.20
CA TYR A 12 19.16 25.21 23.54
C TYR A 12 19.05 25.08 22.02
N ILE A 13 20.03 24.45 21.36
CA ILE A 13 20.13 24.46 19.88
C ILE A 13 19.66 23.14 19.28
N LYS A 14 20.10 22.02 19.85
CA LYS A 14 19.83 20.67 19.34
C LYS A 14 18.34 20.25 19.35
N PRO A 15 17.54 20.53 20.41
CA PRO A 15 16.15 20.09 20.47
C PRO A 15 15.25 20.83 19.46
N ARG A 16 15.61 22.08 19.13
CA ARG A 16 14.80 22.95 18.26
C ARG A 16 14.96 22.63 16.77
N LEU A 17 16.10 22.09 16.35
CA LEU A 17 16.46 21.88 14.94
C LEU A 17 16.49 20.40 14.54
N GLY A 18 16.87 19.49 15.45
CA GLY A 18 16.98 18.06 15.15
C GLY A 18 15.67 17.28 15.31
N GLU A 19 14.96 17.51 16.42
CA GLU A 19 13.80 16.66 16.78
C GLU A 19 12.58 16.91 15.90
N LYS A 20 12.31 18.16 15.47
CA LYS A 20 11.14 18.48 14.63
C LYS A 20 11.21 17.89 13.22
N GLY A 21 12.41 17.78 12.65
CA GLY A 21 12.62 17.23 11.31
C GLY A 21 12.64 15.70 11.31
N GLN A 22 13.23 15.11 12.35
CA GLN A 22 13.32 13.66 12.50
C GLN A 22 11.93 13.03 12.67
N ASP A 23 11.07 13.65 13.47
CA ASP A 23 9.73 13.13 13.76
C ASP A 23 8.85 13.06 12.49
N MET A 24 8.87 14.12 11.67
CA MET A 24 8.16 14.15 10.38
C MET A 24 8.69 13.11 9.38
N VAL A 25 10.00 12.87 9.36
CA VAL A 25 10.62 11.87 8.48
C VAL A 25 10.26 10.45 8.94
N GLU A 26 10.19 10.20 10.25
CA GLU A 26 9.80 8.89 10.80
C GLU A 26 8.35 8.53 10.43
N TYR A 27 7.42 9.47 10.58
CA TYR A 27 6.03 9.26 10.14
C TYR A 27 5.91 9.07 8.62
N ALA A 28 6.65 9.84 7.82
CA ALA A 28 6.65 9.69 6.37
C ALA A 28 7.23 8.33 5.94
N LEU A 29 8.28 7.86 6.62
CA LEU A 29 8.91 6.57 6.37
C LEU A 29 7.97 5.42 6.72
N MET A 30 7.26 5.50 7.84
CA MET A 30 6.25 4.52 8.21
C MET A 30 5.10 4.49 7.19
N LEU A 31 4.61 5.65 6.76
CA LEU A 31 3.60 5.76 5.70
C LEU A 31 4.08 5.14 4.38
N ALA A 32 5.33 5.40 3.98
CA ALA A 32 5.91 4.84 2.77
C ALA A 32 5.97 3.30 2.83
N ILE A 33 6.30 2.73 3.98
CA ILE A 33 6.30 1.28 4.20
C ILE A 33 4.87 0.72 4.09
N ILE A 34 3.90 1.34 4.76
CA ILE A 34 2.49 0.91 4.73
C ILE A 34 1.95 0.93 3.30
N VAL A 35 2.16 2.03 2.57
CA VAL A 35 1.75 2.18 1.16
C VAL A 35 2.46 1.18 0.27
N GLY A 36 3.77 0.97 0.48
CA GLY A 36 4.57 -0.01 -0.27
C GLY A 36 4.06 -1.44 -0.10
N ILE A 37 3.76 -1.85 1.13
CA ILE A 37 3.16 -3.17 1.41
C ILE A 37 1.77 -3.29 0.77
N GLY A 38 0.94 -2.25 0.90
CA GLY A 38 -0.39 -2.22 0.28
C GLY A 38 -0.34 -2.37 -1.24
N TRP A 39 0.61 -1.70 -1.89
CA TRP A 39 0.84 -1.83 -3.34
C TRP A 39 1.29 -3.24 -3.74
N LEU A 40 2.23 -3.83 -2.99
CA LEU A 40 2.75 -5.18 -3.23
C LEU A 40 1.62 -6.23 -3.17
N ILE A 41 0.77 -6.14 -2.15
CA ILE A 41 -0.39 -7.03 -2.00
C ILE A 41 -1.41 -6.79 -3.13
N TYR A 42 -1.70 -5.52 -3.47
CA TYR A 42 -2.61 -5.19 -4.56
C TYR A 42 -2.14 -5.77 -5.89
N GLN A 43 -0.85 -5.71 -6.19
CA GLN A 43 -0.28 -6.29 -7.41
C GLN A 43 -0.34 -7.83 -7.39
N GLN A 44 0.02 -8.46 -6.26
CA GLN A 44 0.05 -9.92 -6.14
C GLN A 44 -1.34 -10.56 -6.23
N THR A 45 -2.38 -9.88 -5.75
CA THR A 45 -3.76 -10.40 -5.78
C THR A 45 -4.34 -10.47 -7.20
N ASN A 46 -3.77 -9.75 -8.17
CA ASN A 46 -4.22 -9.72 -9.57
C ASN A 46 -5.76 -9.67 -9.70
N LEU A 47 -6.39 -8.80 -8.91
CA LEU A 47 -7.83 -8.76 -8.75
C LEU A 47 -8.56 -8.51 -10.08
N ALA A 48 -7.97 -7.68 -10.96
CA ALA A 48 -8.49 -7.43 -12.30
C ALA A 48 -8.58 -8.72 -13.13
N GLY A 49 -7.55 -9.58 -13.09
CA GLY A 49 -7.57 -10.87 -13.76
C GLY A 49 -8.64 -11.81 -13.20
N GLN A 50 -8.78 -11.86 -11.88
CA GLN A 50 -9.81 -12.68 -11.22
C GLN A 50 -11.23 -12.22 -11.60
N ILE A 51 -11.48 -10.90 -11.59
CA ILE A 51 -12.76 -10.33 -11.97
C ILE A 51 -13.10 -10.67 -13.43
N ASN A 52 -12.16 -10.44 -14.35
CA ASN A 52 -12.36 -10.77 -15.77
C ASN A 52 -12.67 -12.26 -15.96
N ASN A 53 -11.99 -13.14 -15.23
CA ASN A 53 -12.26 -14.58 -15.29
C ASN A 53 -13.67 -14.94 -14.82
N VAL A 54 -14.15 -14.34 -13.71
CA VAL A 54 -15.53 -14.56 -13.23
C VAL A 54 -16.55 -14.12 -14.27
N PHE A 55 -16.39 -12.92 -14.85
CA PHE A 55 -17.32 -12.43 -15.88
C PHE A 55 -17.28 -13.26 -17.16
N ASN A 56 -16.09 -13.66 -17.62
CA ASN A 56 -15.95 -14.53 -18.79
C ASN A 56 -16.59 -15.90 -18.56
N ASN A 57 -16.37 -16.51 -17.39
CA ASN A 57 -16.98 -17.79 -17.05
C ASN A 57 -18.51 -17.68 -16.99
N ALA A 58 -19.05 -16.62 -16.39
CA ALA A 58 -20.50 -16.39 -16.36
C ALA A 58 -21.07 -16.19 -17.77
N GLY A 59 -20.39 -15.42 -18.63
CA GLY A 59 -20.78 -15.21 -20.02
C GLY A 59 -20.77 -16.51 -20.85
N ASN A 60 -19.74 -17.32 -20.66
CA ASN A 60 -19.62 -18.64 -21.30
C ASN A 60 -20.74 -19.58 -20.84
N LEU A 61 -21.02 -19.63 -19.52
CA LEU A 61 -22.09 -20.44 -18.96
C LEU A 61 -23.46 -20.04 -19.52
N MET A 62 -23.72 -18.73 -19.62
CA MET A 62 -24.96 -18.21 -20.20
C MET A 62 -25.09 -18.54 -21.68
N THR A 63 -23.99 -18.42 -22.44
CA THR A 63 -23.94 -18.77 -23.85
C THR A 63 -24.17 -20.28 -24.06
N GLU A 64 -23.57 -21.12 -23.23
CA GLU A 64 -23.77 -22.58 -23.28
C GLU A 64 -25.22 -22.95 -22.90
N ALA A 65 -25.78 -22.35 -21.86
CA ALA A 65 -27.17 -22.56 -21.47
C ALA A 65 -28.16 -22.13 -22.56
N ALA A 66 -27.91 -20.99 -23.22
CA ALA A 66 -28.68 -20.53 -24.37
C ALA A 66 -28.53 -21.49 -25.56
N ALA A 67 -27.32 -21.95 -25.86
CA ALA A 67 -27.06 -22.90 -26.93
C ALA A 67 -27.76 -24.25 -26.67
N LYS A 68 -27.75 -24.75 -25.43
CA LYS A 68 -28.50 -25.95 -25.04
C LYS A 68 -30.00 -25.76 -25.18
N ASN A 69 -30.55 -24.62 -24.75
CA ASN A 69 -31.96 -24.29 -24.95
C ASN A 69 -32.33 -24.24 -26.45
N SER A 70 -31.47 -23.65 -27.30
CA SER A 70 -31.74 -23.55 -28.74
C SER A 70 -31.61 -24.89 -29.49
N LYS A 71 -30.85 -25.85 -28.94
CA LYS A 71 -30.61 -27.14 -29.58
C LYS A 71 -31.64 -28.21 -29.23
N GLY A 72 -32.69 -27.87 -28.47
CA GLY A 72 -33.82 -28.77 -28.21
C GLY A 72 -33.38 -30.13 -27.68
N GLN A 73 -32.91 -30.17 -26.44
CA GLN A 73 -33.18 -31.34 -25.59
C GLN A 73 -34.56 -31.16 -24.97
#